data_AF-A0A2K4KDZ8-F1
#
_entry.id   AF-A0A2K4KDZ8-F1
#
_cell.length_a   1.000
_cell.length_b   1.000
_cell.length_c   1.000
_cell.angle_alpha   90.00
_cell.angle_beta   90.00
_cell.angle_gamma   90.00
#
_symmetry.space_group_name_H-M   'P 1'
#
loop_
_entity.id
_entity.type
_entity.pdbx_description
1 polymer ?
#
loop_
_entity_poly.entity_id
_entity_poly.type
_entity_poly.pdbx_seq_one_letter_code
_entity_poly.pdbx_strand_id
1 'polypeptide(L)'
;MIFFKEKLEDYTEAEFLTFLGEFFHQTSSLKGRALEEYRDRLLSHFELVPEHPDRSDVIFYPREGQEDSPEGILKEVKAWRAANNKPGFKSE
;
A
#
# COMPACT_ATOMS: atom_id res chain seq x y z
N MET A 1 11.91 4.00 8.54
CA MET A 1 10.82 4.99 8.65
C MET A 1 10.40 5.34 7.23
N ILE A 2 9.18 4.99 6.84
CA ILE A 2 8.67 5.22 5.48
C ILE A 2 8.53 6.72 5.22
N PHE A 3 8.81 7.14 3.99
CA PHE A 3 8.46 8.46 3.49
C PHE A 3 7.12 8.37 2.75
N PHE A 4 6.12 9.08 3.25
CA PHE A 4 4.79 9.13 2.64
C PHE A 4 4.76 10.15 1.50
N LYS A 5 4.33 9.72 0.31
CA LYS A 5 4.14 10.57 -0.87
C LYS A 5 2.66 10.67 -1.18
N GLU A 6 2.19 11.85 -1.54
CA GLU A 6 0.76 12.13 -1.66
C GLU A 6 0.10 11.43 -2.85
N LYS A 7 0.88 11.08 -3.89
CA LYS A 7 0.37 10.44 -5.11
C LYS A 7 1.11 9.16 -5.41
N LEU A 8 0.40 8.21 -6.03
CA LEU A 8 0.99 6.95 -6.46
C LEU A 8 2.06 7.20 -7.54
N GLU A 9 1.87 8.22 -8.38
CA GLU A 9 2.81 8.57 -9.45
C GLU A 9 4.18 9.05 -8.95
N ASP A 10 4.27 9.43 -7.66
CA ASP A 10 5.54 9.84 -7.06
C ASP A 10 6.33 8.64 -6.50
N TYR A 11 5.68 7.48 -6.35
CA TYR A 11 6.29 6.23 -5.90
C TYR A 11 6.86 5.45 -7.06
N THR A 12 8.02 4.85 -6.85
CA THR A 12 8.45 3.70 -7.63
C THR A 12 7.83 2.42 -7.06
N GLU A 13 7.85 1.33 -7.84
CA GLU A 13 7.32 0.04 -7.35
C GLU A 13 8.08 -0.45 -6.11
N ALA A 14 9.40 -0.28 -6.07
CA ALA A 14 10.22 -0.69 -4.92
C ALA A 14 9.93 0.11 -3.64
N GLU A 15 9.71 1.42 -3.77
CA GLU A 15 9.33 2.26 -2.62
C GLU A 15 7.94 1.89 -2.10
N PHE A 16 6.98 1.62 -3.01
CA PHE A 16 5.64 1.22 -2.60
C PHE A 16 5.61 -0.17 -1.99
N LEU A 17 6.39 -1.13 -2.50
CA LEU A 17 6.58 -2.44 -1.85
C LEU A 17 7.16 -2.31 -0.45
N THR A 18 8.14 -1.43 -0.26
CA THR A 18 8.69 -1.16 1.08
C THR A 18 7.62 -0.64 2.03
N PHE A 19 6.73 0.23 1.55
CA PHE A 19 5.57 0.68 2.30
C PHE A 19 4.58 -0.46 2.61
N LEU A 20 4.24 -1.30 1.63
CA LEU A 20 3.34 -2.45 1.82
C LEU A 20 3.90 -3.47 2.81
N GLY A 21 5.22 -3.65 2.84
CA GLY A 21 5.90 -4.53 3.78
C GLY A 21 5.65 -4.16 5.26
N GLU A 22 5.35 -2.90 5.58
CA GLU A 22 5.03 -2.47 6.95
C GLU A 22 3.76 -3.12 7.52
N PHE A 23 2.86 -3.61 6.67
CA PHE A 23 1.66 -4.33 7.10
C PHE A 23 1.95 -5.80 7.45
N PHE A 24 3.02 -6.37 6.88
CA PHE A 24 3.36 -7.80 7.01
C PHE A 24 4.52 -8.04 7.97
N HIS A 25 5.36 -7.04 8.18
CA HIS A 25 6.58 -7.16 8.96
C HIS A 25 6.55 -6.17 10.13
N GLN A 26 6.97 -6.65 11.31
CA GLN A 26 7.13 -5.78 12.48
C GLN A 26 8.45 -5.01 12.39
N THR A 27 8.53 -4.07 11.45
CA THR A 27 9.73 -3.27 11.16
C THR A 27 9.92 -2.11 12.14
N SER A 28 8.83 -1.66 12.77
CA SER A 28 8.83 -0.56 13.72
C SER A 28 9.11 -1.03 15.16
N SER A 29 9.94 -0.28 15.88
CA SER A 29 10.18 -0.48 17.32
C SER A 29 9.13 0.20 18.21
N LEU A 30 8.13 0.88 17.61
CA LEU A 30 7.05 1.56 18.33
C LEU A 30 6.17 0.57 19.11
N LYS A 31 5.61 1.05 20.22
CA LYS A 31 4.73 0.27 21.11
C LYS A 31 3.57 1.12 21.63
N GLY A 32 2.51 0.46 22.08
CA GLY A 32 1.32 1.10 22.64
C GLY A 32 0.72 2.12 21.67
N ARG A 33 0.28 3.27 22.20
CA ARG A 33 -0.37 4.33 21.43
C ARG A 33 0.43 4.80 20.21
N ALA A 34 1.75 4.87 20.30
CA ALA A 34 2.58 5.31 19.17
C ALA A 34 2.57 4.29 18.01
N LEU A 35 2.43 2.99 18.31
CA LEU A 35 2.28 1.95 17.30
C LEU A 35 0.88 2.00 16.67
N GLU A 36 -0.16 2.23 17.48
CA GLU A 36 -1.54 2.40 17.00
C GLU A 36 -1.63 3.59 16.03
N GLU A 37 -1.15 4.77 16.44
CA GLU A 37 -1.12 5.98 15.60
C GLU A 37 -0.26 5.82 14.33
N TYR A 38 0.74 4.93 14.36
CA TYR A 38 1.52 4.59 13.17
C TYR A 38 0.75 3.69 12.21
N ARG A 39 0.07 2.66 12.73
CA ARG A 39 -0.78 1.76 11.94
C ARG A 39 -1.96 2.49 11.31
N ASP A 40 -2.60 3.39 12.04
CA ASP A 40 -3.69 4.22 11.52
C ASP A 40 -3.22 5.11 10.37
N ARG A 41 -2.00 5.65 10.47
CA ARG A 41 -1.39 6.44 9.38
C ARG A 41 -1.06 5.59 8.16
N LEU A 42 -0.48 4.41 8.34
CA LEU A 42 -0.23 3.47 7.24
C LEU A 42 -1.54 3.14 6.51
N LEU A 43 -2.58 2.79 7.28
CA LEU A 43 -3.89 2.44 6.75
C LEU A 43 -4.50 3.60 5.96
N SER A 44 -4.63 4.77 6.60
CA SER A 44 -5.18 5.98 5.97
C SER A 44 -4.44 6.35 4.69
N HIS A 45 -3.11 6.19 4.68
CA HIS A 45 -2.30 6.45 3.49
C HIS A 45 -2.61 5.47 2.35
N PHE A 46 -2.71 4.17 2.66
CA PHE A 46 -3.08 3.17 1.66
C PHE A 46 -4.50 3.35 1.12
N GLU A 47 -5.45 3.84 1.91
CA GLU A 47 -6.81 4.09 1.39
C GLU A 47 -6.86 5.26 0.40
N LEU A 48 -5.97 6.24 0.55
CA LEU A 48 -5.95 7.45 -0.26
C LEU A 48 -5.14 7.31 -1.55
N VAL A 49 -3.93 6.76 -1.48
CA VAL A 49 -2.93 6.87 -2.56
C VAL A 49 -3.24 6.02 -3.81
N PRO A 50 -3.61 4.73 -3.69
CA PRO A 50 -4.00 3.88 -4.82
C PRO A 50 -5.34 4.27 -5.43
N GLU A 51 -6.19 4.95 -4.67
CA GLU A 51 -7.58 5.30 -4.99
C GLU A 51 -8.48 4.08 -5.28
N HIS A 52 -8.07 2.89 -4.82
CA HIS A 52 -8.80 1.65 -5.04
C HIS A 52 -10.13 1.68 -4.26
N PRO A 53 -11.28 1.32 -4.87
CA PRO A 53 -12.60 1.41 -4.24
C PRO A 53 -12.73 0.51 -3.01
N ASP A 54 -12.04 -0.64 -3.02
CA ASP A 54 -12.04 -1.59 -1.92
C ASP A 54 -11.11 -1.14 -0.76
N ARG A 55 -10.41 -0.01 -0.89
CA ARG A 55 -9.60 0.60 0.17
C ARG A 55 -8.67 -0.42 0.83
N SER A 56 -8.64 -0.46 2.15
CA SER A 56 -7.83 -1.38 2.95
C SER A 56 -8.23 -2.85 2.82
N ASP A 57 -9.40 -3.17 2.25
CA ASP A 57 -9.79 -4.57 2.00
C ASP A 57 -8.86 -5.24 0.99
N VAL A 58 -8.21 -4.46 0.11
CA VAL A 58 -7.17 -4.98 -0.79
C VAL A 58 -6.01 -5.64 -0.01
N ILE A 59 -5.74 -5.15 1.21
CA ILE A 59 -4.69 -5.68 2.10
C ILE A 59 -5.23 -6.86 2.92
N PHE A 60 -6.38 -6.70 3.58
CA PHE A 60 -6.83 -7.63 4.62
C PHE A 60 -7.76 -8.74 4.12
N TYR A 61 -8.36 -8.55 2.94
CA TYR A 61 -9.33 -9.47 2.36
C TYR A 61 -8.99 -9.71 0.88
N PRO A 62 -7.81 -10.30 0.57
CA PRO A 62 -7.40 -10.56 -0.80
C PRO A 62 -8.45 -11.42 -1.51
N ARG A 63 -8.78 -11.03 -2.75
CA ARG A 63 -9.76 -11.77 -3.56
C ARG A 63 -9.23 -13.16 -3.91
N GLU A 64 -10.13 -14.05 -4.30
CA GLU A 64 -9.73 -15.39 -4.73
C GLU A 64 -8.70 -15.32 -5.87
N GLY A 65 -7.52 -15.92 -5.64
CA GLY A 65 -6.40 -15.90 -6.57
C GLY A 65 -5.47 -14.68 -6.46
N GLN A 66 -5.78 -13.67 -5.64
CA GLN A 66 -4.83 -12.65 -5.23
C GLN A 66 -3.86 -13.25 -4.20
N GLU A 67 -2.56 -13.01 -4.37
CA GLU A 67 -1.55 -13.42 -3.40
C GLU A 67 -1.65 -12.57 -2.13
N ASP A 68 -1.64 -13.20 -0.96
CA ASP A 68 -1.64 -12.53 0.34
C ASP A 68 -0.21 -12.10 0.71
N SER A 69 0.33 -11.17 -0.07
CA SER A 69 1.69 -10.65 0.06
C SER A 69 1.77 -9.19 -0.42
N PRO A 70 2.82 -8.44 -0.03
CA PRO A 70 3.10 -7.11 -0.58
C PRO A 70 3.12 -7.10 -2.12
N GLU A 71 3.71 -8.12 -2.74
CA GLU A 71 3.78 -8.28 -4.19
C GLU A 71 2.39 -8.51 -4.82
N GLY A 72 1.55 -9.32 -4.16
CA GLY A 72 0.17 -9.54 -4.56
C GLY A 72 -0.66 -8.26 -4.55
N ILE A 73 -0.55 -7.48 -3.47
CA ILE A 73 -1.23 -6.19 -3.32
C ILE A 73 -0.73 -5.18 -4.35
N LEU A 74 0.59 -5.08 -4.57
CA LEU A 74 1.16 -4.22 -5.60
C LEU A 74 0.59 -4.57 -6.99
N LYS A 75 0.54 -5.85 -7.32
CA LYS A 75 0.01 -6.34 -8.60
C LYS A 75 -1.45 -5.97 -8.78
N GLU A 76 -2.27 -6.11 -7.74
CA GLU A 76 -3.69 -5.70 -7.76
C GLU A 76 -3.83 -4.19 -7.99
N VAL A 77 -3.11 -3.36 -7.23
CA VAL A 77 -3.13 -1.89 -7.39
C VAL A 77 -2.74 -1.48 -8.82
N LYS A 78 -1.71 -2.10 -9.39
CA LYS A 78 -1.28 -1.85 -10.78
C LYS A 78 -2.38 -2.21 -11.78
N ALA A 79 -2.92 -3.42 -11.66
CA ALA A 79 -3.93 -3.93 -12.58
C ALA A 79 -5.19 -3.06 -12.55
N TRP A 80 -5.65 -2.70 -11.35
CA TRP A 80 -6.83 -1.86 -11.18
C TRP A 80 -6.62 -0.46 -11.76
N ARG A 81 -5.49 0.22 -11.46
CA ARG A 81 -5.24 1.57 -12.00
C ARG A 81 -5.14 1.58 -13.51
N ALA A 82 -4.46 0.59 -14.09
CA ALA A 82 -4.36 0.43 -15.54
C ALA A 82 -5.74 0.23 -16.18
N ALA A 83 -6.58 -0.63 -15.60
CA ALA A 83 -7.95 -0.86 -16.07
C ALA A 83 -8.85 0.40 -15.97
N ASN A 84 -8.53 1.33 -15.08
CA ASN A 84 -9.29 2.56 -14.84
C ASN A 84 -8.63 3.81 -15.47
N ASN A 85 -7.68 3.64 -16.38
CA ASN A 85 -6.96 4.74 -17.06
C ASN A 85 -6.31 5.74 -16.09
N LYS A 86 -5.89 5.28 -14.92
CA LYS A 86 -5.16 6.08 -13.94
C LYS A 86 -3.65 5.96 -14.17
N PRO A 87 -2.87 7.03 -13.92
CA PRO A 87 -1.42 6.94 -14.03
C PRO A 87 -0.83 5.88 -13.09
N GLY A 88 0.21 5.21 -13.57
CA GLY A 88 0.94 4.19 -12.81
C GLY A 88 2.05 4.78 -11.93
N PHE A 89 2.90 3.89 -11.42
CA PHE A 89 4.10 4.26 -10.67
C PHE A 89 5.09 5.07 -11.50
N LYS A 90 5.94 5.81 -10.80
CA LYS A 90 7.12 6.48 -11.34
C LYS A 90 8.05 5.44 -11.99
N SER A 91 8.53 5.75 -13.19
CA SER A 91 9.57 4.97 -13.86
C SER A 91 10.90 5.04 -13.08
N GLU A 92 11.61 3.91 -13.06
CA GLU A 92 12.99 3.75 -12.57
C GLU A 92 13.96 3.49 -13.72
#